data_AF-A0A931V6K6-F1
#
_entry.id   AF-A0A931V6K6-F1
#
_cell.length_a   1.000
_cell.length_b   1.000
_cell.length_c   1.000
_cell.angle_alpha   90.00
_cell.angle_beta   90.00
_cell.angle_gamma   90.00
#
_symmetry.space_group_name_H-M   'P 1'
#
loop_
_entity.id
_entity.type
_entity.pdbx_description
1 polymer ?
#
loop_
_entity_poly.entity_id
_entity_poly.type
_entity_poly.pdbx_seq_one_letter_code
_entity_poly.pdbx_strand_id
1 'polypeptide(L)'
;MTGSVAPRDFSHQTVLRDEVVRAIAPRAGGVYADVTLGGGGHAEAILAAAECRVIGLDRDDAAIAATTSRLAKWADRMEIKRGRFGDAATLLPSGLDGLVADLGVSSPQLDDPARGMSFRREASAAPLDMRMDRSQGRTARELIAALSEEELANVIFELGEERASRRIARSIKRAEGEGNLETTGDLRHAIYQAVGGDKRTGIDPATRTFQALRIAVNEELAELDALLAALPALLARDGVAAIISFHSLEDRRVKRAFSDATVWAPLSKKPIEASGEEIVQNPRARSAKLRVARRRGEGETELDAKAAKYAARKARKFGGAS
;
A
#
# COMPACT_ATOMS: atom_id res chain seq x y z
N MET A 1 -28.60 -30.54 20.58
CA MET A 1 -27.18 -30.59 20.17
C MET A 1 -26.81 -29.22 19.65
N THR A 2 -26.30 -28.37 20.54
CA THR A 2 -25.86 -27.01 20.26
C THR A 2 -24.44 -27.06 19.70
N GLY A 3 -24.31 -26.90 18.38
CA GLY A 3 -23.02 -26.76 17.73
C GLY A 3 -22.38 -25.45 18.15
N SER A 4 -21.42 -25.52 19.08
CA SER A 4 -20.48 -24.45 19.37
C SER A 4 -19.70 -24.14 18.10
N VAL A 5 -20.05 -23.05 17.42
CA VAL A 5 -19.20 -22.48 16.37
C VAL A 5 -17.98 -21.92 17.09
N ALA A 6 -16.86 -22.64 17.01
CA ALA A 6 -15.57 -22.13 17.46
C ALA A 6 -15.34 -20.75 16.82
N PRO A 7 -14.81 -19.77 17.57
CA PRO A 7 -14.41 -18.51 16.97
C PRO A 7 -13.44 -18.83 15.84
N ARG A 8 -13.73 -18.33 14.63
CA ARG A 8 -12.74 -18.36 13.55
C ARG A 8 -11.58 -17.51 14.02
N ASP A 9 -10.50 -18.15 14.45
CA ASP A 9 -9.21 -17.49 14.58
C ASP A 9 -8.91 -16.88 13.21
N PHE A 10 -9.12 -15.57 13.08
CA PHE A 10 -8.66 -14.81 11.94
C PHE A 10 -7.14 -14.73 12.05
N SER A 11 -6.47 -15.81 11.68
CA SER A 11 -5.04 -15.81 11.40
C SER A 11 -4.82 -14.82 10.26
N HIS A 12 -4.28 -13.65 10.57
CA HIS A 12 -3.92 -12.66 9.58
C HIS A 12 -2.92 -13.25 8.59
N GLN A 13 -3.37 -13.47 7.36
CA GLN A 13 -2.53 -13.93 6.26
C GLN A 13 -1.92 -12.73 5.53
N THR A 14 -0.62 -12.80 5.32
CA THR A 14 0.15 -11.82 4.53
C THR A 14 -0.21 -11.96 3.05
N VAL A 15 -0.57 -10.85 2.43
CA VAL A 15 -0.99 -10.80 1.03
C VAL A 15 0.21 -11.07 0.12
N LEU A 16 0.05 -11.94 -0.88
CA LEU A 16 1.09 -12.24 -1.89
C LEU A 16 2.45 -12.63 -1.28
N ARG A 17 2.43 -13.25 -0.09
CA ARG A 17 3.62 -13.59 0.70
C ARG A 17 4.64 -14.39 -0.10
N ASP A 18 4.19 -15.46 -0.73
CA ASP A 18 5.08 -16.38 -1.41
C ASP A 18 5.57 -15.79 -2.75
N GLU A 19 4.73 -15.01 -3.43
CA GLU A 19 5.11 -14.24 -4.62
C GLU A 19 6.21 -13.23 -4.29
N VAL A 20 6.12 -12.52 -3.16
CA VAL A 20 7.16 -11.60 -2.69
C VAL A 20 8.46 -12.35 -2.42
N VAL A 21 8.42 -13.47 -1.68
CA VAL A 21 9.64 -14.26 -1.40
C VAL A 21 10.26 -14.81 -2.68
N ARG A 22 9.47 -15.34 -3.62
CA ARG A 22 9.99 -15.82 -4.92
C ARG A 22 10.61 -14.70 -5.75
N ALA A 23 10.01 -13.51 -5.71
CA ALA A 23 10.47 -12.34 -6.44
C ALA A 23 11.78 -11.76 -5.88
N ILE A 24 11.85 -11.61 -4.55
CA ILE A 24 13.03 -11.09 -3.85
C ILE A 24 14.18 -12.12 -3.87
N ALA A 25 13.85 -13.41 -3.84
CA ALA A 25 14.78 -14.53 -3.76
C ALA A 25 15.85 -14.34 -2.66
N PRO A 26 15.46 -14.31 -1.36
CA PRO A 26 16.37 -14.08 -0.25
C PRO A 26 17.58 -15.02 -0.29
N ARG A 27 18.78 -14.48 -0.02
CA ARG A 27 20.04 -15.23 0.01
C ARG A 27 20.77 -15.05 1.33
N ALA A 28 21.58 -16.06 1.68
CA ALA A 28 22.42 -16.00 2.87
C ALA A 28 23.34 -14.77 2.83
N GLY A 29 23.43 -14.04 3.95
CA GLY A 29 24.21 -12.81 4.09
C GLY A 29 23.59 -11.56 3.46
N GLY A 30 22.43 -11.68 2.78
CA GLY A 30 21.76 -10.53 2.18
C GLY A 30 21.14 -9.59 3.21
N VAL A 31 20.90 -8.34 2.82
CA VAL A 31 20.24 -7.31 3.63
C VAL A 31 18.97 -6.84 2.92
N TYR A 32 17.84 -7.02 3.58
CA TYR A 32 16.52 -6.71 3.04
C TYR A 32 15.82 -5.65 3.88
N ALA A 33 14.88 -4.92 3.28
CA ALA A 33 14.01 -4.00 4.01
C ALA A 33 12.54 -4.35 3.81
N ASP A 34 11.75 -4.23 4.87
CA ASP A 34 10.29 -4.22 4.83
C ASP A 34 9.83 -2.85 5.35
N VAL A 35 9.47 -1.94 4.44
CA VAL A 35 9.22 -0.54 4.81
C VAL A 35 7.78 -0.30 5.28
N THR A 36 6.97 -1.35 5.31
CA THR A 36 5.56 -1.34 5.75
C THR A 36 5.36 -2.53 6.67
N LEU A 37 6.20 -2.60 7.71
CA LEU A 37 6.41 -3.81 8.50
C LEU A 37 5.12 -4.43 9.03
N GLY A 38 4.17 -3.59 9.47
CA GLY A 38 2.85 -4.02 9.90
C GLY A 38 2.91 -5.12 10.96
N GLY A 39 2.27 -6.25 10.66
CA GLY A 39 2.29 -7.45 11.51
C GLY A 39 3.49 -8.37 11.32
N GLY A 40 4.51 -7.95 10.56
CA GLY A 40 5.79 -8.63 10.40
C GLY A 40 5.78 -9.82 9.44
N GLY A 41 4.74 -9.96 8.63
CA GLY A 41 4.52 -11.17 7.84
C GLY A 41 5.46 -11.36 6.64
N HIS A 42 5.80 -10.27 5.94
CA HIS A 42 6.79 -10.31 4.86
C HIS A 42 8.21 -10.43 5.41
N ALA A 43 8.55 -9.62 6.42
CA ALA A 43 9.81 -9.76 7.16
C ALA A 43 10.03 -11.20 7.68
N GLU A 44 9.03 -11.82 8.30
CA GLU A 44 9.07 -13.23 8.72
C GLU A 44 9.37 -14.16 7.54
N ALA A 45 8.66 -13.99 6.43
CA ALA A 45 8.82 -14.83 5.25
C ALA A 45 10.24 -14.75 4.66
N ILE A 46 10.84 -13.56 4.66
CA ILE A 46 12.21 -13.33 4.22
C ILE A 46 13.22 -13.98 5.19
N LEU A 47 13.08 -13.72 6.49
CA LEU A 47 13.97 -14.28 7.53
C LEU A 47 13.92 -15.82 7.59
N ALA A 48 12.77 -16.41 7.30
CA ALA A 48 12.57 -17.85 7.23
C ALA A 48 13.13 -18.49 5.94
N ALA A 49 13.22 -17.73 4.84
CA ALA A 49 13.71 -18.23 3.56
C ALA A 49 15.24 -18.31 3.49
N ALA A 50 15.96 -17.47 4.24
CA ALA A 50 17.42 -17.44 4.25
C ALA A 50 18.02 -16.88 5.55
N GLU A 51 19.27 -17.26 5.82
CA GLU A 51 20.12 -16.65 6.85
C GLU A 51 20.59 -15.26 6.41
N CYS A 52 19.68 -14.29 6.50
CA CYS A 52 19.83 -12.91 6.05
C CYS A 52 19.42 -11.92 7.14
N ARG A 53 19.66 -10.63 6.90
CA ARG A 53 19.21 -9.54 7.78
C ARG A 53 18.01 -8.81 7.20
N VAL A 54 17.08 -8.40 8.06
CA VAL A 54 15.93 -7.57 7.67
C VAL A 54 15.90 -6.28 8.52
N ILE A 55 15.64 -5.15 7.86
CA ILE A 55 15.36 -3.86 8.49
C ILE A 55 13.91 -3.50 8.24
N GLY A 56 13.10 -3.43 9.29
CA GLY A 56 11.68 -3.10 9.23
C GLY A 56 11.40 -1.64 9.58
N LEU A 57 10.56 -0.97 8.80
CA LEU A 57 10.01 0.36 9.12
C LEU A 57 8.51 0.28 9.36
N ASP A 58 8.03 0.95 10.40
CA ASP A 58 6.60 1.27 10.55
C ASP A 58 6.43 2.57 11.35
N ARG A 59 5.33 3.28 11.11
CA ARG A 59 4.97 4.49 11.86
C ARG A 59 4.02 4.21 13.03
N ASP A 60 3.40 3.03 13.06
CA ASP A 60 2.43 2.61 14.07
C ASP A 60 3.09 1.82 15.20
N ASP A 61 3.10 2.39 16.42
CA ASP A 61 3.69 1.76 17.60
C ASP A 61 3.09 0.38 17.90
N ALA A 62 1.80 0.19 17.62
CA ALA A 62 1.14 -1.10 17.82
C ALA A 62 1.68 -2.17 16.86
N ALA A 63 1.98 -1.80 15.62
CA ALA A 63 2.57 -2.69 14.62
C ALA A 63 4.01 -3.08 15.02
N ILE A 64 4.80 -2.09 15.46
CA ILE A 64 6.17 -2.31 15.96
C ILE A 64 6.17 -3.28 17.16
N ALA A 65 5.31 -3.06 18.15
CA ALA A 65 5.24 -3.91 19.35
C ALA A 65 4.81 -5.35 19.00
N ALA A 66 3.81 -5.50 18.13
CA ALA A 66 3.33 -6.81 17.67
C ALA A 66 4.42 -7.57 16.90
N THR A 67 5.11 -6.90 15.98
CA THR A 67 6.17 -7.51 15.18
C THR A 67 7.40 -7.84 16.02
N THR A 68 7.79 -6.98 16.96
CA THR A 68 8.88 -7.25 17.90
C THR A 68 8.63 -8.55 18.67
N SER A 69 7.40 -8.74 19.16
CA SER A 69 7.00 -9.96 19.87
C SER A 69 6.99 -11.18 18.94
N ARG A 70 6.43 -11.04 17.74
CA ARG A 70 6.31 -12.12 16.74
C ARG A 70 7.68 -12.63 16.26
N LEU A 71 8.62 -11.71 16.02
CA LEU A 71 9.92 -12.00 15.43
C LEU A 71 11.06 -12.12 16.44
N ALA A 72 10.74 -12.24 17.73
CA ALA A 72 11.73 -12.31 18.82
C ALA A 72 12.79 -13.41 18.60
N LYS A 73 12.43 -14.53 17.96
CA LYS A 73 13.37 -15.62 17.64
C LYS A 73 14.40 -15.28 16.54
N TRP A 74 14.24 -14.15 15.85
CA TRP A 74 15.16 -13.60 14.84
C TRP A 74 15.72 -12.24 15.26
N ALA A 75 15.69 -11.90 16.55
CA ALA A 75 16.10 -10.58 17.04
C ALA A 75 17.56 -10.22 16.71
N ASP A 76 18.42 -11.20 16.50
CA ASP A 76 19.81 -11.04 16.06
C ASP A 76 19.94 -10.66 14.57
N ARG A 77 18.91 -10.96 13.77
CA ARG A 77 18.87 -10.71 12.32
C ARG A 77 17.86 -9.64 11.91
N MET A 78 17.12 -9.07 12.87
CA MET A 78 16.08 -8.08 12.63
C MET A 78 16.40 -6.75 13.31
N GLU A 79 16.28 -5.65 12.56
CA GLU A 79 16.32 -4.29 13.10
C GLU A 79 14.97 -3.62 12.81
N ILE A 80 14.30 -3.08 13.84
CA ILE A 80 13.03 -2.37 13.66
C ILE A 80 13.26 -0.89 13.98
N LYS A 81 12.88 -0.01 13.05
CA LYS A 81 12.94 1.44 13.23
C LYS A 81 11.54 2.03 13.11
N ARG A 82 11.21 2.95 14.01
CA ARG A 82 9.99 3.75 13.87
C ARG A 82 10.22 4.84 12.81
N GLY A 83 9.34 4.91 11.82
CA GLY A 83 9.41 5.90 10.76
C GLY A 83 8.45 5.64 9.61
N ARG A 84 8.27 6.65 8.77
CA ARG A 84 7.48 6.55 7.53
C ARG A 84 8.32 5.91 6.43
N PHE A 85 7.70 5.20 5.50
CA PHE A 85 8.44 4.66 4.35
C PHE A 85 8.86 5.74 3.36
N GLY A 86 8.18 6.89 3.36
CA GLY A 86 8.65 8.08 2.64
C GLY A 86 10.04 8.56 3.10
N ASP A 87 10.42 8.27 4.35
CA ASP A 87 11.72 8.63 4.94
C ASP A 87 12.79 7.53 4.77
N ALA A 88 12.50 6.49 3.98
CA ALA A 88 13.39 5.33 3.82
C ALA A 88 14.81 5.71 3.40
N ALA A 89 14.98 6.76 2.58
CA ALA A 89 16.30 7.27 2.17
C ALA A 89 17.20 7.67 3.35
N THR A 90 16.59 8.15 4.44
CA THR A 90 17.30 8.61 5.65
C THR A 90 17.42 7.50 6.68
N LEU A 91 16.42 6.61 6.75
CA LEU A 91 16.31 5.59 7.79
C LEU A 91 17.02 4.27 7.43
N LEU A 92 17.20 3.99 6.15
CA LEU A 92 17.81 2.75 5.68
C LEU A 92 19.23 2.96 5.14
N PRO A 93 20.10 1.95 5.26
CA PRO A 93 21.38 1.97 4.56
C PRO A 93 21.16 1.81 3.05
N SER A 94 22.11 2.29 2.25
CA SER A 94 22.21 1.94 0.83
C SER A 94 22.72 0.51 0.63
N GLY A 95 22.47 -0.06 -0.54
CA GLY A 95 22.98 -1.38 -0.93
C GLY A 95 22.12 -2.55 -0.47
N LEU A 96 20.81 -2.34 -0.30
CA LEU A 96 19.85 -3.39 0.03
C LEU A 96 19.71 -4.41 -1.12
N ASP A 97 19.75 -5.70 -0.81
CA ASP A 97 19.51 -6.79 -1.77
C ASP A 97 18.04 -6.89 -2.18
N GLY A 98 17.13 -6.39 -1.33
CA GLY A 98 15.74 -6.24 -1.70
C GLY A 98 14.96 -5.37 -0.74
N LEU A 99 13.85 -4.81 -1.23
CA LEU A 99 12.95 -3.97 -0.46
C LEU A 99 11.51 -4.36 -0.79
N VAL A 100 10.71 -4.55 0.26
CA VAL A 100 9.27 -4.82 0.19
C VAL A 100 8.50 -3.63 0.72
N ALA A 101 7.42 -3.25 0.02
CA ALA A 101 6.42 -2.31 0.49
C ALA A 101 5.01 -2.85 0.19
N ASP A 102 4.27 -3.21 1.22
CA ASP A 102 2.86 -3.58 1.21
C ASP A 102 2.01 -2.35 1.58
N LEU A 103 1.51 -1.65 0.55
CA LEU A 103 0.90 -0.33 0.73
C LEU A 103 -0.49 -0.41 1.38
N GLY A 104 -0.93 0.69 1.98
CA GLY A 104 -2.26 0.80 2.57
C GLY A 104 -2.28 0.48 4.07
N VAL A 105 -3.38 -0.09 4.54
CA VAL A 105 -3.68 -0.24 5.98
C VAL A 105 -3.62 -1.68 6.40
N SER A 106 -3.06 -1.92 7.59
CA SER A 106 -2.97 -3.25 8.17
C SER A 106 -4.34 -3.74 8.68
N SER A 107 -4.48 -5.05 8.87
CA SER A 107 -5.72 -5.60 9.44
C SER A 107 -6.08 -5.02 10.81
N PRO A 108 -5.15 -4.96 11.78
CA PRO A 108 -5.43 -4.33 13.07
C PRO A 108 -5.95 -2.89 12.96
N GLN A 109 -5.46 -2.12 12.00
CA GLN A 109 -5.90 -0.74 11.78
C GLN A 109 -7.34 -0.62 11.25
N LEU A 110 -7.78 -1.58 10.42
CA LEU A 110 -9.15 -1.65 9.92
C LEU A 110 -10.12 -2.29 10.91
N ASP A 111 -9.61 -3.19 11.75
CA ASP A 111 -10.41 -3.99 12.68
C ASP A 111 -10.60 -3.28 14.03
N ASP A 112 -9.72 -2.34 14.40
CA ASP A 112 -9.89 -1.45 15.55
C ASP A 112 -10.85 -0.29 15.21
N PRO A 113 -12.08 -0.28 15.75
CA PRO A 113 -13.03 0.79 15.48
C PRO A 113 -12.52 2.16 15.95
N ALA A 114 -11.68 2.23 16.98
CA ALA A 114 -11.18 3.50 17.51
C ALA A 114 -10.30 4.28 16.51
N ARG A 115 -9.79 3.60 15.47
CA ARG A 115 -9.02 4.22 14.38
C ARG A 115 -9.88 4.96 13.35
N GLY A 116 -11.18 4.66 13.26
CA GLY A 116 -12.07 5.31 12.30
C GLY A 116 -11.79 5.02 10.82
N MET A 117 -11.02 3.98 10.49
CA MET A 117 -10.62 3.65 9.12
C MET A 117 -11.65 2.82 8.34
N SER A 118 -12.71 2.37 9.02
CA SER A 118 -13.75 1.49 8.47
C SER A 118 -15.14 2.06 8.75
N PHE A 119 -16.07 1.80 7.84
CA PHE A 119 -17.48 2.20 7.94
C PHE A 119 -18.42 0.99 8.04
N ARG A 120 -17.89 -0.18 8.43
CA ARG A 120 -18.69 -1.36 8.75
C ARG A 120 -19.67 -1.04 9.88
N ARG A 121 -20.77 -1.79 10.00
CA ARG A 121 -21.84 -1.51 10.96
C ARG A 121 -21.31 -1.40 12.39
N GLU A 122 -20.41 -2.28 12.77
CA GLU A 122 -19.76 -2.36 14.07
C GLU A 122 -18.87 -1.15 14.34
N ALA A 123 -18.36 -0.50 13.29
CA ALA A 123 -17.50 0.67 13.37
C ALA A 123 -18.26 2.00 13.22
N SER A 124 -19.59 1.99 13.06
CA SER A 124 -20.36 3.22 12.75
C SER A 124 -20.27 4.32 13.81
N ALA A 125 -20.07 3.96 15.09
CA ALA A 125 -19.88 4.92 16.18
C ALA A 125 -18.40 5.34 16.36
N ALA A 126 -17.50 4.87 15.51
CA ALA A 126 -16.08 5.21 15.57
C ALA A 126 -15.85 6.70 15.30
N PRO A 127 -14.87 7.33 15.96
CA PRO A 127 -14.48 8.70 15.66
C PRO A 127 -13.93 8.81 14.23
N LEU A 128 -14.12 9.98 13.60
CA LEU A 128 -13.52 10.31 12.30
C LEU A 128 -12.02 10.65 12.41
N ASP A 129 -11.19 9.67 12.79
CA ASP A 129 -9.74 9.83 12.96
C ASP A 129 -8.96 9.52 11.66
N MET A 130 -8.93 8.26 11.22
CA MET A 130 -8.22 7.75 10.04
C MET A 130 -6.68 7.89 10.03
N ARG A 131 -6.04 8.41 11.09
CA ARG A 131 -4.57 8.49 11.15
C ARG A 131 -3.96 7.11 11.44
N MET A 132 -2.92 6.76 10.69
CA MET A 132 -2.09 5.60 10.98
C MET A 132 -1.15 5.86 12.17
N ASP A 133 -0.55 7.06 12.24
CA ASP A 133 0.15 7.55 13.43
C ASP A 133 -0.74 8.54 14.20
N ARG A 134 -1.28 8.10 15.34
CA ARG A 134 -2.19 8.91 16.17
C ARG A 134 -1.48 9.93 17.07
N SER A 135 -0.14 9.91 17.12
CA SER A 135 0.64 10.84 17.93
C SER A 135 0.82 12.22 17.29
N GLN A 136 0.52 12.35 16.00
CA GLN A 136 0.73 13.57 15.21
C GLN A 136 -0.31 13.71 14.09
N GLY A 137 -0.26 14.83 13.36
CA GLY A 137 -1.13 15.08 12.22
C GLY A 137 -2.58 15.40 12.58
N ARG A 138 -3.40 15.64 11.56
CA ARG A 138 -4.81 16.00 11.68
C ARG A 138 -5.69 14.78 11.45
N THR A 139 -6.73 14.63 12.25
CA THR A 139 -7.79 13.65 12.03
C THR A 139 -8.56 13.94 10.73
N ALA A 140 -9.29 12.95 10.21
CA ALA A 140 -10.18 13.15 9.06
C ALA A 140 -11.23 14.23 9.34
N ARG A 141 -11.77 14.28 10.56
CA ARG A 141 -12.69 15.35 10.99
C ARG A 141 -12.04 16.73 10.90
N GLU A 142 -10.86 16.90 11.48
CA GLU A 142 -10.15 18.19 11.47
C GLU A 142 -9.75 18.60 10.04
N LEU A 143 -9.39 17.63 9.19
CA LEU A 143 -9.12 17.88 7.78
C LEU A 143 -10.37 18.39 7.07
N ILE A 144 -11.52 17.73 7.23
CA ILE A 144 -12.79 18.14 6.63
C ILE A 144 -13.21 19.54 7.12
N ALA A 145 -13.03 19.84 8.41
CA ALA A 145 -13.35 21.14 8.97
C ALA A 145 -12.47 22.26 8.36
N ALA A 146 -11.17 21.96 8.16
CA ALA A 146 -10.21 22.93 7.65
C ALA A 146 -10.31 23.21 6.15
N LEU A 147 -10.74 22.24 5.34
CA LEU A 147 -10.88 22.39 3.90
C LEU A 147 -12.18 23.13 3.55
N SER A 148 -12.11 23.97 2.52
CA SER A 148 -13.30 24.48 1.83
C SER A 148 -14.07 23.35 1.13
N GLU A 149 -15.32 23.62 0.74
CA GLU A 149 -16.12 22.66 -0.06
C GLU A 149 -15.39 22.26 -1.36
N GLU A 150 -14.75 23.22 -2.03
CA GLU A 150 -14.04 22.99 -3.29
C GLU A 150 -12.79 22.13 -3.08
N GLU A 151 -11.96 22.44 -2.08
CA GLU A 151 -10.77 21.65 -1.78
C GLU A 151 -11.14 20.22 -1.36
N LEU A 152 -12.18 20.05 -0.53
CA LEU A 152 -12.68 18.73 -0.18
C LEU A 152 -13.20 17.97 -1.41
N ALA A 153 -13.89 18.65 -2.33
CA ALA A 153 -14.32 18.04 -3.58
C ALA A 153 -13.13 17.60 -4.44
N ASN A 154 -12.05 18.38 -4.48
CA ASN A 154 -10.83 18.03 -5.20
C ASN A 154 -10.14 16.81 -4.57
N VAL A 155 -10.01 16.77 -3.24
CA VAL A 155 -9.50 15.60 -2.50
C VAL A 155 -10.29 14.34 -2.86
N ILE A 156 -11.62 14.39 -2.80
CA ILE A 156 -12.49 13.23 -3.10
C ILE A 156 -12.38 12.82 -4.57
N PHE A 157 -12.28 13.79 -5.48
CA PHE A 157 -12.15 13.53 -6.91
C PHE A 157 -10.82 12.87 -7.25
N GLU A 158 -9.71 13.46 -6.81
CA GLU A 158 -8.36 13.07 -7.20
C GLU A 158 -7.90 11.80 -6.50
N LEU A 159 -8.18 11.67 -5.21
CA LEU A 159 -7.71 10.57 -4.38
C LEU A 159 -8.72 9.41 -4.30
N GLY A 160 -10.00 9.69 -4.51
CA GLY A 160 -11.07 8.68 -4.53
C GLY A 160 -11.49 8.24 -5.93
N GLU A 161 -11.05 8.93 -6.98
CA GLU A 161 -11.56 8.77 -8.36
C GLU A 161 -13.10 8.87 -8.42
N GLU A 162 -13.72 9.70 -7.55
CA GLU A 162 -15.18 9.79 -7.39
C GLU A 162 -15.79 10.98 -8.16
N ARG A 163 -16.61 10.67 -9.17
CA ARG A 163 -17.20 11.67 -10.07
C ARG A 163 -18.25 12.54 -9.40
N ALA A 164 -18.93 12.03 -8.38
CA ALA A 164 -19.89 12.79 -7.59
C ALA A 164 -19.25 13.64 -6.49
N SER A 165 -17.92 13.81 -6.51
CA SER A 165 -17.14 14.50 -5.47
C SER A 165 -17.73 15.83 -5.02
N ARG A 166 -18.14 16.71 -5.95
CA ARG A 166 -18.75 18.01 -5.62
C ARG A 166 -20.05 17.88 -4.82
N ARG A 167 -20.91 16.92 -5.18
CA ARG A 167 -22.17 16.67 -4.43
C ARG A 167 -21.88 16.08 -3.06
N ILE A 168 -20.92 15.17 -2.98
CA ILE A 168 -20.50 14.53 -1.72
C ILE A 168 -19.89 15.58 -0.79
N ALA A 169 -18.93 16.38 -1.25
CA ALA A 169 -18.28 17.42 -0.47
C ALA A 169 -19.29 18.43 0.10
N ARG A 170 -20.26 18.88 -0.71
CA ARG A 170 -21.35 19.75 -0.24
C ARG A 170 -22.17 19.12 0.87
N SER A 171 -22.52 17.84 0.72
CA SER A 171 -23.30 17.11 1.74
C SER A 171 -22.51 16.95 3.03
N ILE A 172 -21.21 16.66 2.93
CA ILE A 172 -20.30 16.55 4.08
C ILE A 172 -20.14 17.90 4.77
N LYS A 173 -19.87 18.99 4.04
CA LYS A 173 -19.72 20.34 4.63
C LYS A 173 -21.01 20.85 5.25
N ARG A 174 -22.18 20.51 4.69
CA ARG A 174 -23.47 20.81 5.33
C ARG A 174 -23.60 20.07 6.66
N ALA A 175 -23.35 18.76 6.69
CA ALA A 175 -23.42 17.97 7.92
C ALA A 175 -22.42 18.47 8.98
N GLU A 176 -21.21 18.86 8.57
CA GLU A 176 -20.20 19.45 9.45
C GLU A 176 -20.65 20.79 10.04
N GLY A 177 -21.17 21.70 9.20
CA GLY A 177 -21.68 23.00 9.67
C GLY A 177 -22.90 22.90 10.60
N GLU A 178 -23.65 21.79 10.54
CA GLU A 178 -24.76 21.49 11.44
C GLU A 178 -24.33 20.75 12.72
N GLY A 179 -23.05 20.41 12.88
CA GLY A 179 -22.54 19.63 14.02
C GLY A 179 -22.86 18.13 13.97
N ASN A 180 -23.22 17.61 12.79
CA ASN A 180 -23.66 16.23 12.57
C ASN A 180 -22.57 15.40 11.85
N LEU A 181 -21.30 15.61 12.16
CA LEU A 181 -20.17 14.92 11.52
C LEU A 181 -19.08 14.52 12.53
N GLU A 182 -19.43 13.60 13.43
CA GLU A 182 -18.55 13.14 14.51
C GLU A 182 -17.96 11.76 14.23
N THR A 183 -18.76 10.90 13.59
CA THR A 183 -18.47 9.47 13.47
C THR A 183 -18.36 9.01 12.02
N THR A 184 -17.76 7.83 11.81
CA THR A 184 -17.72 7.18 10.49
C THR A 184 -19.13 6.90 9.96
N GLY A 185 -20.10 6.65 10.84
CA GLY A 185 -21.51 6.51 10.51
C GLY A 185 -22.11 7.79 9.95
N ASP A 186 -21.80 8.93 10.56
CA ASP A 186 -22.25 10.25 10.10
C ASP A 186 -21.69 10.58 8.72
N LEU A 187 -20.40 10.36 8.52
CA LEU A 187 -19.76 10.55 7.21
C LEU A 187 -20.40 9.67 6.15
N ARG A 188 -20.62 8.38 6.45
CA ARG A 188 -21.33 7.47 5.54
C ARG A 188 -22.74 7.98 5.25
N HIS A 189 -23.48 8.44 6.27
CA HIS A 189 -24.81 9.02 6.08
C HIS A 189 -24.78 10.22 5.13
N ALA A 190 -23.87 11.17 5.34
CA ALA A 190 -23.72 12.36 4.50
C ALA A 190 -23.42 12.00 3.03
N ILE A 191 -22.59 10.98 2.80
CA ILE A 191 -22.31 10.46 1.46
C ILE A 191 -23.58 9.86 0.83
N TYR A 192 -24.30 9.02 1.58
CA TYR A 192 -25.55 8.40 1.11
C TYR A 192 -26.62 9.44 0.77
N GLN A 193 -26.72 10.55 1.51
CA GLN A 193 -27.63 11.65 1.17
C GLN A 193 -27.28 12.31 -0.17
N ALA A 194 -26.00 12.32 -0.57
CA ALA A 194 -25.54 12.96 -1.80
C ALA A 194 -25.78 12.11 -3.07
N VAL A 195 -25.60 10.79 -2.95
CA VAL A 195 -25.56 9.89 -4.12
C VAL A 195 -26.53 8.71 -4.05
N GLY A 196 -27.19 8.50 -2.90
CA GLY A 196 -28.02 7.33 -2.66
C GLY A 196 -27.22 6.03 -2.54
N GLY A 197 -27.93 4.90 -2.46
CA GLY A 197 -27.31 3.58 -2.54
C GLY A 197 -27.18 3.14 -3.99
N ASP A 198 -25.96 3.05 -4.52
CA ASP A 198 -25.73 2.43 -5.84
C ASP A 198 -25.66 0.91 -5.70
N LYS A 199 -26.73 0.22 -6.11
CA LYS A 199 -26.80 -1.24 -6.12
C LYS A 199 -26.16 -1.87 -7.38
N ARG A 200 -25.77 -1.08 -8.38
CA ARG A 200 -25.36 -1.61 -9.71
C ARG A 200 -23.92 -2.12 -9.72
N THR A 201 -23.04 -1.55 -8.91
CA THR A 201 -21.60 -1.89 -8.89
C THR A 201 -21.21 -2.85 -7.77
N GLY A 202 -22.08 -3.04 -6.77
CA GLY A 202 -21.81 -3.87 -5.59
C GLY A 202 -20.78 -3.27 -4.62
N ILE A 203 -20.28 -2.07 -4.87
CA ILE A 203 -19.35 -1.34 -4.00
C ILE A 203 -20.15 -0.31 -3.19
N ASP A 204 -19.91 -0.25 -1.88
CA ASP A 204 -20.56 0.76 -1.03
C ASP A 204 -20.14 2.17 -1.50
N PRO A 205 -21.08 3.11 -1.72
CA PRO A 205 -20.78 4.47 -2.17
C PRO A 205 -19.78 5.23 -1.28
N ALA A 206 -19.68 4.87 0.00
CA ALA A 206 -18.74 5.51 0.91
C ALA A 206 -17.27 5.10 0.67
N THR A 207 -17.03 3.94 0.04
CA THR A 207 -15.69 3.33 -0.09
C THR A 207 -14.66 4.31 -0.65
N ARG A 208 -14.98 4.99 -1.76
CA ARG A 208 -14.04 5.91 -2.43
C ARG A 208 -13.78 7.19 -1.63
N THR A 209 -14.78 7.69 -0.92
CA THR A 209 -14.62 8.89 -0.08
C THR A 209 -13.77 8.59 1.15
N PHE A 210 -14.00 7.43 1.79
CA PHE A 210 -13.17 6.97 2.91
C PHE A 210 -11.72 6.74 2.45
N GLN A 211 -11.53 6.12 1.29
CA GLN A 211 -10.20 5.96 0.69
C GLN A 211 -9.53 7.32 0.44
N ALA A 212 -10.24 8.28 -0.17
CA ALA A 212 -9.69 9.61 -0.45
C ALA A 212 -9.24 10.35 0.81
N LEU A 213 -10.07 10.34 1.85
CA LEU A 213 -9.77 10.98 3.13
C LEU A 213 -8.60 10.29 3.83
N ARG A 214 -8.56 8.96 3.83
CA ARG A 214 -7.45 8.19 4.40
C ARG A 214 -6.13 8.54 3.71
N ILE A 215 -6.12 8.54 2.38
CA ILE A 215 -4.94 8.92 1.59
C ILE A 215 -4.49 10.34 1.93
N ALA A 216 -5.43 11.29 2.04
CA ALA A 216 -5.12 12.69 2.35
C ALA A 216 -4.57 12.87 3.77
N VAL A 217 -5.23 12.27 4.77
CA VAL A 217 -4.82 12.34 6.20
C VAL A 217 -3.41 11.79 6.41
N ASN A 218 -3.06 10.76 5.68
CA ASN A 218 -1.83 10.02 5.87
C ASN A 218 -0.75 10.31 4.82
N GLU A 219 -1.01 11.26 3.92
CA GLU A 219 -0.13 11.65 2.81
C GLU A 219 0.39 10.46 1.99
N GLU A 220 -0.43 9.40 1.84
CA GLU A 220 0.03 8.08 1.39
C GLU A 220 0.70 8.12 0.01
N LEU A 221 0.16 8.93 -0.92
CA LEU A 221 0.72 9.05 -2.27
C LEU A 221 2.03 9.84 -2.28
N ALA A 222 2.18 10.83 -1.41
CA ALA A 222 3.42 11.59 -1.29
C ALA A 222 4.53 10.74 -0.68
N GLU A 223 4.21 9.93 0.34
CA GLU A 223 5.15 8.95 0.88
C GLU A 223 5.58 7.92 -0.18
N LEU A 224 4.63 7.45 -1.00
CA LEU A 224 4.94 6.51 -2.09
C LEU A 224 5.85 7.16 -3.13
N ASP A 225 5.55 8.38 -3.56
CA ASP A 225 6.35 9.10 -4.54
C ASP A 225 7.78 9.35 -4.00
N ALA A 226 7.94 9.66 -2.71
CA ALA A 226 9.24 9.80 -2.04
C ALA A 226 10.03 8.48 -1.99
N LEU A 227 9.37 7.38 -1.59
CA LEU A 227 9.99 6.05 -1.58
C LEU A 227 10.46 5.66 -2.99
N LEU A 228 9.59 5.78 -4.00
CA LEU A 228 9.89 5.42 -5.38
C LEU A 228 11.09 6.20 -5.93
N ALA A 229 11.23 7.47 -5.57
CA ALA A 229 12.38 8.29 -5.93
C ALA A 229 13.68 7.85 -5.22
N ALA A 230 13.59 7.35 -3.99
CA ALA A 230 14.72 6.89 -3.20
C ALA A 230 15.22 5.48 -3.58
N LEU A 231 14.36 4.61 -4.12
CA LEU A 231 14.66 3.20 -4.42
C LEU A 231 15.99 2.98 -5.17
N PRO A 232 16.36 3.75 -6.22
CA PRO A 232 17.62 3.54 -6.92
C PRO A 232 18.85 3.75 -6.03
N ALA A 233 18.79 4.66 -5.04
CA ALA A 233 19.91 4.89 -4.13
C ALA A 233 19.97 3.82 -3.02
N LEU A 234 18.80 3.30 -2.61
CA LEU A 234 18.66 2.33 -1.54
C LEU A 234 19.07 0.92 -1.95
N LEU A 235 18.66 0.44 -3.13
CA LEU A 235 18.94 -0.94 -3.56
C LEU A 235 20.37 -1.10 -4.05
N ALA A 236 21.00 -2.24 -3.80
CA ALA A 236 22.22 -2.67 -4.49
C ALA A 236 21.95 -2.87 -5.99
N ARG A 237 23.03 -3.02 -6.77
CA ARG A 237 22.90 -3.56 -8.13
C ARG A 237 22.30 -4.95 -8.04
N ASP A 238 21.39 -5.24 -8.97
CA ASP A 238 20.57 -6.45 -8.99
C ASP A 238 19.64 -6.62 -7.78
N GLY A 239 19.57 -5.64 -6.88
CA GLY A 239 18.60 -5.61 -5.78
C GLY A 239 17.17 -5.47 -6.30
N VAL A 240 16.23 -6.09 -5.60
CA VAL A 240 14.83 -6.19 -6.06
C VAL A 240 13.89 -5.33 -5.22
N ALA A 241 13.12 -4.46 -5.87
CA ALA A 241 11.96 -3.81 -5.25
C ALA A 241 10.69 -4.63 -5.53
N ALA A 242 9.95 -4.98 -4.48
CA ALA A 242 8.64 -5.63 -4.55
C ALA A 242 7.59 -4.75 -3.86
N ILE A 243 6.66 -4.18 -4.63
CA ILE A 243 5.65 -3.25 -4.10
C ILE A 243 4.26 -3.79 -4.38
N ILE A 244 3.47 -3.97 -3.33
CA ILE A 244 2.07 -4.38 -3.38
C ILE A 244 1.21 -3.12 -3.25
N SER A 245 0.30 -2.93 -4.19
CA SER A 245 -0.67 -1.82 -4.20
C SER A 245 -2.10 -2.36 -4.16
N PHE A 246 -3.03 -1.59 -3.59
CA PHE A 246 -4.42 -2.02 -3.42
C PHE A 246 -5.40 -1.18 -4.23
N HIS A 247 -4.95 -0.05 -4.78
CA HIS A 247 -5.76 0.77 -5.68
C HIS A 247 -4.99 1.32 -6.89
N SER A 248 -5.75 1.82 -7.85
CA SER A 248 -5.28 2.32 -9.16
C SER A 248 -4.24 3.43 -9.05
N LEU A 249 -4.40 4.38 -8.11
CA LEU A 249 -3.49 5.51 -7.94
C LEU A 249 -2.08 5.11 -7.50
N GLU A 250 -1.96 4.11 -6.62
CA GLU A 250 -0.69 3.51 -6.21
C GLU A 250 -0.08 2.71 -7.37
N ASP A 251 -0.83 1.76 -7.93
CA ASP A 251 -0.36 0.87 -9.00
C ASP A 251 0.19 1.67 -10.20
N ARG A 252 -0.48 2.77 -10.55
CA ARG A 252 -0.07 3.66 -11.65
C ARG A 252 1.26 4.34 -11.36
N ARG A 253 1.52 4.77 -10.12
CA ARG A 253 2.79 5.40 -9.70
C ARG A 253 3.92 4.38 -9.74
N VAL A 254 3.72 3.22 -9.13
CA VAL A 254 4.71 2.12 -9.13
C VAL A 254 5.04 1.70 -10.56
N LYS A 255 4.02 1.50 -11.40
CA LYS A 255 4.20 1.17 -12.83
C LYS A 255 5.03 2.22 -13.57
N ARG A 256 4.76 3.51 -13.32
CA ARG A 256 5.48 4.61 -13.96
C ARG A 256 6.94 4.64 -13.50
N ALA A 257 7.19 4.52 -12.20
CA ALA A 257 8.54 4.49 -11.66
C ALA A 257 9.37 3.35 -12.24
N PHE A 258 8.82 2.13 -12.33
CA PHE A 258 9.51 0.98 -12.91
C PHE A 258 9.57 0.96 -14.45
N SER A 259 9.00 1.98 -15.13
CA SER A 259 9.04 2.05 -16.59
C SER A 259 10.34 2.61 -17.14
N ASP A 260 11.16 3.27 -16.30
CA ASP A 260 12.50 3.72 -16.69
C ASP A 260 13.44 2.52 -16.84
N ALA A 261 13.55 2.03 -18.07
CA ALA A 261 14.38 0.89 -18.44
C ALA A 261 15.89 1.15 -18.27
N THR A 262 16.30 2.39 -18.03
CA THR A 262 17.71 2.71 -17.74
C THR A 262 18.09 2.37 -16.29
N VAL A 263 17.12 2.41 -15.38
CA VAL A 263 17.31 2.13 -13.96
C VAL A 263 16.78 0.74 -13.60
N TRP A 264 15.66 0.33 -14.20
CA TRP A 264 14.89 -0.83 -13.79
C TRP A 264 14.82 -1.91 -14.87
N ALA A 265 14.85 -3.16 -14.43
CA ALA A 265 14.42 -4.32 -15.20
C ALA A 265 13.16 -4.90 -14.53
N PRO A 266 11.95 -4.58 -15.02
CA PRO A 266 10.72 -5.17 -14.50
C PRO A 266 10.74 -6.69 -14.62
N LEU A 267 10.49 -7.40 -13.52
CA LEU A 267 10.47 -8.87 -13.52
C LEU A 267 9.14 -9.44 -14.02
N SER A 268 8.11 -8.59 -14.13
CA SER A 268 6.83 -8.93 -14.76
C SER A 268 6.30 -7.80 -15.63
N LYS A 269 5.67 -8.13 -16.76
CA LYS A 269 5.00 -7.14 -17.64
C LYS A 269 3.65 -6.68 -17.07
N LYS A 270 2.95 -7.57 -16.39
CA LYS A 270 1.66 -7.35 -15.72
C LYS A 270 1.86 -7.46 -14.21
N PRO A 271 1.06 -6.76 -13.40
CA PRO A 271 1.08 -6.99 -11.96
C PRO A 271 0.78 -8.46 -11.67
N ILE A 272 1.42 -9.00 -10.63
CA ILE A 272 1.10 -10.30 -10.08
C ILE A 272 -0.09 -10.08 -9.14
N GLU A 273 -1.12 -10.92 -9.29
CA GLU A 273 -2.39 -10.83 -8.55
C GLU A 273 -2.59 -12.09 -7.71
N ALA A 274 -3.37 -11.96 -6.64
CA ALA A 274 -3.62 -13.06 -5.72
C ALA A 274 -4.36 -14.23 -6.39
N SER A 275 -4.04 -15.44 -5.98
CA SER A 275 -4.73 -16.64 -6.49
C SER A 275 -6.19 -16.68 -6.02
N GLY A 276 -7.04 -17.42 -6.73
CA GLY A 276 -8.43 -17.62 -6.30
C GLY A 276 -8.55 -18.25 -4.90
N GLU A 277 -7.63 -19.14 -4.56
CA GLU A 277 -7.54 -19.75 -3.23
C GLU A 277 -7.18 -18.72 -2.16
N GLU A 278 -6.15 -17.89 -2.41
CA GLU A 278 -5.75 -16.82 -1.50
C GLU A 278 -6.88 -15.81 -1.30
N ILE A 279 -7.62 -15.44 -2.35
CA ILE A 279 -8.75 -14.50 -2.23
C ILE A 279 -9.87 -15.07 -1.35
N VAL A 280 -10.11 -16.39 -1.40
CA VAL A 280 -11.11 -17.05 -0.54
C VAL A 280 -10.67 -17.04 0.92
N GLN A 281 -9.39 -17.31 1.19
CA GLN A 281 -8.83 -17.33 2.55
C GLN A 281 -8.60 -15.92 3.12
N ASN A 282 -8.22 -14.98 2.25
CA ASN A 282 -7.91 -13.60 2.54
C ASN A 282 -8.59 -12.67 1.52
N PRO A 283 -9.86 -12.29 1.75
CA PRO A 283 -10.60 -11.40 0.85
C PRO A 283 -9.94 -10.03 0.59
N ARG A 284 -8.99 -9.62 1.44
CA ARG A 284 -8.21 -8.37 1.29
C ARG A 284 -7.20 -8.45 0.14
N ALA A 285 -6.75 -9.66 -0.23
CA ALA A 285 -5.84 -9.88 -1.34
C ALA A 285 -6.49 -9.63 -2.72
N ARG A 286 -7.83 -9.56 -2.79
CA ARG A 286 -8.59 -9.42 -4.04
C ARG A 286 -8.17 -8.24 -4.92
N SER A 287 -7.80 -7.11 -4.32
CA SER A 287 -7.39 -5.91 -5.06
C SER A 287 -5.87 -5.71 -5.09
N ALA A 288 -5.12 -6.65 -4.50
CA ALA A 288 -3.67 -6.55 -4.39
C ALA A 288 -3.01 -6.76 -5.75
N LYS A 289 -2.05 -5.88 -6.06
CA LYS A 289 -1.25 -5.91 -7.27
C LYS A 289 0.20 -5.74 -6.90
N LEU A 290 0.96 -6.83 -7.02
CA LEU A 290 2.40 -6.84 -6.83
C LEU A 290 3.11 -6.45 -8.12
N ARG A 291 3.97 -5.45 -8.05
CA ARG A 291 4.94 -5.10 -9.09
C ARG A 291 6.34 -5.29 -8.57
N VAL A 292 7.18 -5.90 -9.42
CA VAL A 292 8.55 -6.24 -9.06
C VAL A 292 9.49 -5.71 -10.12
N ALA A 293 10.56 -5.04 -9.69
CA ALA A 293 11.63 -4.60 -10.56
C ALA A 293 13.00 -4.81 -9.92
N ARG A 294 13.96 -5.26 -10.73
CA ARG A 294 15.36 -5.36 -10.35
C ARG A 294 16.09 -4.07 -10.72
N ARG A 295 16.90 -3.52 -9.82
CA ARG A 295 17.79 -2.40 -10.12
C ARG A 295 18.90 -2.86 -11.05
N ARG A 296 19.05 -2.21 -12.19
CA ARG A 296 20.11 -2.51 -13.16
C ARG A 296 21.47 -1.97 -12.69
N GLY A 297 22.54 -2.62 -13.13
CA GLY A 297 23.88 -2.05 -13.05
C GLY A 297 24.17 -1.07 -14.18
N GLU A 298 24.97 -0.02 -13.92
CA GLU A 298 25.66 0.75 -14.95
C GLU A 298 26.44 -0.20 -15.87
N GLY A 299 26.08 -0.23 -17.17
CA GLY A 299 26.68 -1.09 -18.19
C GLY A 299 25.68 -2.03 -18.89
N GLU A 300 24.62 -2.49 -18.21
CA GLU A 300 23.56 -3.29 -18.85
C GLU A 300 22.77 -2.45 -19.86
N THR A 301 22.61 -1.15 -19.57
CA THR A 301 21.87 -0.21 -20.41
C THR A 301 22.49 0.00 -21.79
N GLU A 302 23.81 -0.04 -21.92
CA GLU A 302 24.48 0.16 -23.22
C GLU A 302 24.36 -1.07 -24.13
N LEU A 303 24.50 -2.26 -23.56
CA LEU A 303 24.34 -3.54 -24.28
C LEU A 303 22.88 -3.77 -24.65
N ASP A 304 21.94 -3.52 -23.71
CA ASP A 304 20.51 -3.68 -23.96
C ASP A 304 19.95 -2.59 -24.87
N ALA A 305 20.41 -1.33 -24.78
CA ALA A 305 20.00 -0.28 -25.71
C ALA A 305 20.55 -0.52 -27.13
N LYS A 306 21.78 -1.06 -27.26
CA LYS A 306 22.33 -1.51 -28.55
C LYS A 306 21.53 -2.70 -29.08
N ALA A 307 21.21 -3.68 -28.25
CA ALA A 307 20.41 -4.85 -28.63
C ALA A 307 18.97 -4.47 -29.03
N ALA A 308 18.33 -3.57 -28.29
CA ALA A 308 16.99 -3.06 -28.59
C ALA A 308 16.97 -2.20 -29.86
N LYS A 309 17.95 -1.32 -30.07
CA LYS A 309 18.12 -0.60 -31.35
C LYS A 309 18.38 -1.55 -32.51
N TYR A 310 19.20 -2.58 -32.30
CA TYR A 310 19.51 -3.59 -33.32
C TYR A 310 18.26 -4.42 -33.69
N ALA A 311 17.49 -4.88 -32.69
CA ALA A 311 16.24 -5.60 -32.90
C ALA A 311 15.18 -4.74 -33.61
N ALA A 312 15.02 -3.47 -33.23
CA ALA A 312 14.11 -2.53 -33.88
C ALA A 312 14.51 -2.26 -35.35
N ARG A 313 15.81 -2.16 -35.63
CA ARG A 313 16.34 -1.97 -36.99
C ARG A 313 16.19 -3.24 -37.84
N LYS A 314 16.36 -4.43 -37.24
CA LYS A 314 16.13 -5.72 -37.90
C LYS A 314 14.64 -5.92 -38.24
N ALA A 315 13.73 -5.60 -37.32
CA ALA A 315 12.29 -5.66 -37.56
C ALA A 315 11.84 -4.75 -38.72
N ARG A 316 12.40 -3.54 -38.84
CA ARG A 316 12.13 -2.64 -39.97
C ARG A 316 12.72 -3.12 -41.30
N LYS A 317 13.84 -3.86 -41.27
CA LYS A 317 14.54 -4.32 -42.48
C LYS A 317 13.96 -5.62 -43.04
N PHE A 318 13.29 -6.43 -42.21
CA PHE A 318 12.81 -7.77 -42.59
C PHE A 318 11.30 -7.98 -42.39
N GLY A 319 10.56 -7.02 -41.81
CA GLY A 319 9.10 -7.08 -41.63
C GLY A 319 8.27 -6.41 -42.73
N GLY A 320 8.91 -6.02 -43.83
CA GLY A 320 8.28 -5.38 -44.99
C GLY A 320 8.44 -6.23 -46.25
N ALA A 321 8.05 -7.50 -46.19
CA ALA A 321 7.83 -8.37 -47.35
C ALA A 321 7.15 -9.65 -46.86
N SER A 322 5.82 -9.61 -46.77
CA SER A 322 4.84 -10.72 -46.89
C SER A 322 3.48 -10.18 -46.43
#